data_AF-A0A0A9YXZ4-F1
#
_entry.id   AF-A0A0A9YXZ4-F1
#
_cell.length_a   1.000
_cell.length_b   1.000
_cell.length_c   1.000
_cell.angle_alpha   90.00
_cell.angle_beta   90.00
_cell.angle_gamma   90.00
#
_symmetry.space_group_name_H-M   'P 1'
#
loop_
_entity.id
_entity.type
_entity.pdbx_description
1 polymer ?
#
loop_
_entity_poly.entity_id
_entity_poly.type
_entity_poly.pdbx_seq_one_letter_code
_entity_poly.pdbx_strand_id
1 'polypeptide(L)'
;MFSWLTRDDSKSPAIYDTVVEGLKNIYRTKLLPLEQGYQFHDFHSPQLDDPDFDAKPMILLVGQYSTGKTTFIKYLLERDFPGIRIGPEPTTDRFIAVMYDDKEGIIPGNALVVDPKKQFKPLTKFGNAFLNRFQCSVVNSPVLKGISIVDTPGILSGEKQRVDRGYDFTGVLEWFAERVDRIILLFDAHKLDISDEFRRSIEALRGHDDKIRIVLNKADMVDHQQLMRVYGALMWSLGKVLQTPEVARVYIGSFWDQPLRFDTNRRLFEDEEQDLFRDLQSLPRNATLRKLNDLIKRARLAKVHAYIISSLRKDMPSMFGKDGKKKELIKGLSTIYEQIQREHQISPGDFPDIKKMQECLANHDFTKFNPLKPRLLEVVDKMLAEDISRLMAQIPHEDVIQAPSNLHARNQLLESINGHAFMHNVASGYYSGGAFDGVEDQSPFGYKKGEGIDAGHGEPEWIVNKLKYDYDAKFEALGPINGKVSGEAAKSEMVKSKLPKPVLGKIWKLADIDKDGFLDNDEFALAMHLIKVKLDGHDLPPNLPDHLIPPSKRQ
;
A
#
# COMPACT_ATOMS: atom_id res chain seq x y z
N MET A 1 -0.75 -40.70 -28.61
CA MET A 1 0.43 -41.52 -28.28
C MET A 1 0.86 -41.15 -26.87
N PHE A 2 0.68 -42.09 -25.93
CA PHE A 2 1.03 -41.92 -24.52
C PHE A 2 2.56 -41.94 -24.38
N SER A 3 3.15 -40.90 -23.79
CA SER A 3 4.53 -40.93 -23.29
C SER A 3 4.50 -41.03 -21.76
N TRP A 4 5.23 -42.02 -21.28
CA TRP A 4 5.28 -42.51 -19.92
C TRP A 4 5.76 -41.47 -18.89
N LEU A 5 5.03 -41.40 -17.77
CA LEU A 5 5.52 -40.93 -16.48
C LEU A 5 6.50 -41.98 -15.93
N THR A 6 7.79 -41.80 -16.19
CA THR A 6 8.84 -42.42 -15.37
C THR A 6 9.04 -41.58 -14.11
N ARG A 7 8.83 -42.24 -12.97
CA ARG A 7 9.22 -41.82 -11.62
C ARG A 7 10.69 -41.42 -11.60
N ASP A 8 10.96 -40.26 -11.00
CA ASP A 8 12.21 -40.00 -10.29
C ASP A 8 11.93 -38.97 -9.18
N ASP A 9 11.62 -39.47 -7.97
CA ASP A 9 11.36 -38.67 -6.74
C ASP A 9 12.67 -38.26 -6.06
N SER A 10 13.69 -37.89 -6.84
CA SER A 10 15.02 -37.51 -6.33
C SER A 10 15.58 -36.22 -6.94
N LYS A 11 14.73 -35.34 -7.49
CA LYS A 11 15.20 -34.01 -7.92
C LYS A 11 15.48 -33.14 -6.70
N SER A 12 16.75 -32.74 -6.60
CA SER A 12 17.22 -31.60 -5.80
C SER A 12 16.19 -30.46 -5.85
N PRO A 13 15.94 -29.74 -4.75
CA PRO A 13 14.98 -28.65 -4.75
C PRO A 13 15.30 -27.70 -5.91
N ALA A 14 14.32 -27.43 -6.77
CA ALA A 14 14.50 -26.51 -7.89
C ALA A 14 14.92 -25.15 -7.32
N ILE A 15 16.17 -24.77 -7.56
CA ILE A 15 16.70 -23.46 -7.23
C ILE A 15 16.22 -22.55 -8.35
N TYR A 16 15.39 -21.57 -8.02
CA TYR A 16 14.93 -20.55 -8.96
C TYR A 16 15.88 -19.35 -8.90
N ASP A 17 16.05 -18.63 -10.01
CA ASP A 17 16.90 -17.45 -10.06
C ASP A 17 16.27 -16.26 -9.31
N THR A 18 14.93 -16.20 -9.27
CA THR A 18 14.15 -15.20 -8.51
C THR A 18 12.91 -15.83 -7.86
N VAL A 19 12.36 -15.18 -6.82
CA VAL A 19 11.11 -15.64 -6.19
C VAL A 19 9.94 -15.55 -7.18
N VAL A 20 9.93 -14.52 -8.05
CA VAL A 20 8.90 -14.34 -9.09
C VAL A 20 8.87 -15.51 -10.08
N GLU A 21 10.03 -16.00 -10.51
CA GLU A 21 10.12 -17.18 -11.37
C GLU A 21 9.63 -18.44 -10.65
N GLY A 22 9.98 -18.59 -9.37
CA GLY A 22 9.45 -19.65 -8.52
C GLY A 22 7.93 -19.64 -8.44
N LEU A 23 7.32 -18.46 -8.23
CA LEU A 23 5.87 -18.26 -8.21
C LEU A 23 5.21 -18.68 -9.53
N LYS A 24 5.76 -18.23 -10.67
CA LYS A 24 5.27 -18.59 -12.01
C LYS A 24 5.27 -20.10 -12.22
N ASN A 25 6.38 -20.76 -11.89
CA ASN A 25 6.52 -22.19 -12.07
C ASN A 25 5.55 -22.97 -11.18
N ILE A 26 5.44 -22.58 -9.91
CA ILE A 26 4.49 -23.17 -8.96
C ILE A 26 3.05 -23.02 -9.45
N TYR A 27 2.65 -21.82 -9.89
CA TYR A 27 1.32 -21.59 -10.44
C TYR A 27 1.03 -22.55 -11.60
N ARG A 28 1.90 -22.58 -12.61
CA ARG A 28 1.72 -23.37 -13.83
C ARG A 28 1.67 -24.87 -13.57
N THR A 29 2.54 -25.37 -12.69
CA THR A 29 2.73 -26.82 -12.51
C THR A 29 1.83 -27.40 -11.41
N LYS A 30 1.42 -26.60 -10.43
CA LYS A 30 0.70 -27.09 -9.24
C LYS A 30 -0.72 -26.56 -9.13
N LEU A 31 -0.94 -25.26 -9.33
CA LEU A 31 -2.28 -24.66 -9.16
C LEU A 31 -3.13 -24.69 -10.43
N LEU A 32 -2.57 -24.29 -11.57
CA LEU A 32 -3.29 -24.21 -12.85
C LEU A 32 -3.99 -25.53 -13.25
N PRO A 33 -3.42 -26.73 -13.06
CA PRO A 33 -4.11 -27.98 -13.36
C PRO A 33 -5.38 -28.19 -12.52
N LEU A 34 -5.41 -27.71 -11.28
CA LEU A 34 -6.61 -27.72 -10.43
C LEU A 34 -7.64 -26.72 -10.97
N GLU A 35 -7.21 -25.50 -11.30
CA GLU A 35 -8.08 -24.44 -11.85
C GLU A 35 -8.78 -24.90 -13.13
N GLN A 36 -8.02 -25.42 -14.10
CA GLN A 36 -8.56 -25.96 -15.35
C GLN A 36 -9.43 -27.20 -15.12
N GLY A 37 -9.01 -28.08 -14.20
CA GLY A 37 -9.74 -29.31 -13.86
C GLY A 37 -11.15 -29.06 -13.32
N TYR A 38 -11.41 -27.90 -12.73
CA TYR A 38 -12.70 -27.55 -12.13
C TYR A 38 -13.31 -26.26 -12.70
N GLN A 39 -12.89 -25.86 -13.89
CA GLN A 39 -13.45 -24.69 -14.61
C GLN A 39 -13.40 -23.40 -13.78
N PHE A 40 -12.37 -23.22 -12.96
CA PHE A 40 -12.24 -22.09 -12.02
C PHE A 40 -12.41 -20.73 -12.70
N HIS A 41 -11.88 -20.59 -13.92
CA HIS A 41 -11.88 -19.34 -14.67
C HIS A 41 -13.27 -18.89 -15.16
N ASP A 42 -14.23 -19.80 -15.23
CA ASP A 42 -15.60 -19.51 -15.64
C ASP A 42 -16.43 -18.93 -14.48
N PHE A 43 -15.93 -19.02 -13.24
CA PHE A 43 -16.63 -18.61 -12.02
C PHE A 43 -15.97 -17.45 -11.29
N HIS A 44 -14.63 -17.46 -11.18
CA HIS A 44 -13.93 -16.54 -10.29
C HIS A 44 -13.09 -15.53 -11.06
N SER A 45 -11.92 -15.94 -11.53
CA SER A 45 -10.98 -15.03 -12.18
C SER A 45 -10.19 -15.74 -13.29
N PRO A 46 -9.77 -14.99 -14.33
CA PRO A 46 -9.10 -15.57 -15.49
C PRO A 46 -7.78 -16.24 -15.11
N GLN A 47 -7.25 -17.02 -16.04
CA GLN A 47 -5.91 -17.61 -15.93
C GLN A 47 -4.86 -16.49 -15.80
N LEU A 48 -3.85 -16.73 -14.95
CA LEU A 48 -2.70 -15.83 -14.83
C LEU A 48 -1.67 -16.16 -15.92
N ASP A 49 -1.17 -15.14 -16.59
CA ASP A 49 -0.09 -15.23 -17.56
C ASP A 49 1.21 -14.64 -16.98
N ASP A 50 2.36 -14.83 -17.64
CA ASP A 50 3.64 -14.29 -17.16
C ASP A 50 3.61 -12.79 -16.84
N PRO A 51 2.95 -11.93 -17.63
CA PRO A 51 2.85 -10.51 -17.32
C PRO A 51 2.16 -10.19 -15.98
N ASP A 52 1.25 -11.03 -15.48
CA ASP A 52 0.63 -10.83 -14.16
C ASP A 52 1.66 -10.98 -13.03
N PHE A 53 2.69 -11.82 -13.25
CA PHE A 53 3.79 -12.00 -12.29
C PHE A 53 4.93 -11.00 -12.50
N ASP A 54 5.18 -10.55 -13.73
CA ASP A 54 6.25 -9.60 -14.05
C ASP A 54 5.83 -8.13 -13.86
N ALA A 55 4.53 -7.86 -13.78
CA ALA A 55 4.01 -6.52 -13.63
C ALA A 55 4.61 -5.82 -12.40
N LYS A 56 4.98 -4.57 -12.59
CA LYS A 56 5.32 -3.66 -11.49
C LYS A 56 4.08 -3.40 -10.63
N PRO A 57 4.27 -3.06 -9.35
CA PRO A 57 3.16 -2.65 -8.50
C PRO A 57 2.31 -1.57 -9.16
N MET A 58 0.99 -1.75 -9.11
CA MET A 58 0.02 -0.82 -9.64
C MET A 58 -0.73 -0.08 -8.55
N ILE A 59 -0.93 1.21 -8.75
CA ILE A 59 -1.77 2.07 -7.91
C ILE A 59 -3.02 2.44 -8.72
N LEU A 60 -4.21 2.14 -8.20
CA LEU A 60 -5.49 2.55 -8.80
C LEU A 60 -5.99 3.83 -8.13
N LEU A 61 -6.26 4.89 -8.89
CA LEU A 61 -6.88 6.11 -8.36
C LEU A 61 -8.38 6.12 -8.65
N VAL A 62 -9.21 6.14 -7.61
CA VAL A 62 -10.67 6.16 -7.73
C VAL A 62 -11.24 7.38 -7.02
N GLY A 63 -12.23 8.03 -7.62
CA GLY A 63 -12.87 9.20 -7.04
C GLY A 63 -13.79 9.91 -8.03
N GLN A 64 -14.63 10.80 -7.49
CA GLN A 64 -15.56 11.59 -8.30
C GLN A 64 -14.85 12.57 -9.24
N TYR A 65 -15.62 13.26 -10.09
CA TYR A 65 -15.08 14.31 -10.94
C TYR A 65 -14.40 15.40 -10.12
N SER A 66 -13.30 15.90 -10.67
CA SER A 66 -12.58 17.04 -10.12
C SER A 66 -12.00 16.85 -8.72
N THR A 67 -11.94 15.62 -8.17
CA THR A 67 -11.27 15.33 -6.89
C THR A 67 -9.74 15.39 -6.96
N GLY A 68 -9.17 15.56 -8.17
CA GLY A 68 -7.74 15.76 -8.38
C GLY A 68 -6.93 14.50 -8.69
N LYS A 69 -7.55 13.41 -9.15
CA LYS A 69 -6.84 12.16 -9.53
C LYS A 69 -5.70 12.41 -10.53
N THR A 70 -6.00 13.02 -11.66
CA THR A 70 -5.01 13.33 -12.71
C THR A 70 -3.94 14.30 -12.22
N THR A 71 -4.33 15.30 -11.41
CA THR A 71 -3.39 16.24 -10.77
C THR A 71 -2.47 15.53 -9.78
N PHE A 72 -2.98 14.57 -9.01
CA PHE A 72 -2.20 13.77 -8.08
C PHE A 72 -1.12 12.95 -8.80
N ILE A 73 -1.42 12.39 -9.98
CA ILE A 73 -0.41 11.72 -10.81
C ILE A 73 0.66 12.71 -11.25
N LYS A 74 0.24 13.86 -11.82
CA LYS A 74 1.18 14.91 -12.22
C LYS A 74 2.08 15.34 -11.06
N TYR A 75 1.50 15.51 -9.88
CA TYR A 75 2.21 15.88 -8.67
C TYR A 75 3.25 14.82 -8.30
N LEU A 76 2.85 13.55 -8.20
CA LEU A 76 3.77 12.43 -7.94
C LEU A 76 4.93 12.34 -8.94
N LEU A 77 4.63 12.54 -10.22
CA LEU A 77 5.64 12.44 -11.28
C LEU A 77 6.48 13.73 -11.42
N GLU A 78 6.03 14.84 -10.81
CA GLU A 78 6.51 16.22 -11.04
C GLU A 78 6.59 16.61 -12.52
N ARG A 79 5.74 16.01 -13.34
CA ARG A 79 5.70 16.25 -14.79
C ARG A 79 4.38 15.83 -15.41
N ASP A 80 4.12 16.39 -16.58
CA ASP A 80 3.01 15.97 -17.43
C ASP A 80 3.28 14.60 -18.10
N PHE A 81 2.21 13.93 -18.50
CA PHE A 81 2.26 12.67 -19.23
C PHE A 81 1.38 12.71 -20.50
N PRO A 82 1.70 11.95 -21.56
CA PRO A 82 0.92 11.93 -22.80
C PRO A 82 -0.56 11.60 -22.56
N GLY A 83 -1.44 12.43 -23.12
CA GLY A 83 -2.88 12.26 -22.99
C GLY A 83 -3.47 12.79 -21.68
N ILE A 84 -2.67 13.48 -20.85
CA ILE A 84 -3.15 14.20 -19.67
C ILE A 84 -4.17 15.27 -20.07
N ARG A 85 -5.27 15.35 -19.33
CA ARG A 85 -6.28 16.42 -19.45
C ARG A 85 -6.71 16.85 -18.06
N ILE A 86 -6.35 18.07 -17.67
CA ILE A 86 -6.75 18.66 -16.40
C ILE A 86 -7.63 19.87 -16.71
N GLY A 87 -8.84 19.89 -16.17
CA GLY A 87 -9.76 21.02 -16.29
C GLY A 87 -10.89 20.95 -15.28
N PRO A 88 -11.61 22.07 -15.07
CA PRO A 88 -12.73 22.13 -14.12
C PRO A 88 -13.95 21.33 -14.59
N GLU A 89 -14.08 21.11 -15.89
CA GLU A 89 -15.12 20.30 -16.53
C GLU A 89 -14.77 18.80 -16.51
N PRO A 90 -15.73 17.88 -16.71
CA PRO A 90 -15.48 16.45 -16.88
C PRO A 90 -14.48 16.17 -18.02
N THR A 91 -13.19 16.04 -17.67
CA THR A 91 -12.08 16.04 -18.64
C THR A 91 -11.53 14.65 -18.93
N THR A 92 -11.55 13.76 -17.93
CA THR A 92 -11.09 12.36 -18.06
C THR A 92 -12.30 11.41 -18.11
N ASP A 93 -12.58 10.91 -19.31
CA ASP A 93 -13.62 9.90 -19.59
C ASP A 93 -13.04 8.49 -19.86
N ARG A 94 -11.72 8.34 -19.70
CA ARG A 94 -10.96 7.12 -20.02
C ARG A 94 -10.23 6.57 -18.81
N PHE A 95 -10.00 5.26 -18.83
CA PHE A 95 -8.98 4.63 -17.99
C PHE A 95 -7.61 4.86 -18.64
N ILE A 96 -6.65 5.37 -17.89
CA ILE A 96 -5.30 5.67 -18.36
C ILE A 96 -4.31 4.89 -17.49
N ALA A 97 -3.69 3.86 -18.06
CA ALA A 97 -2.56 3.17 -17.44
C ALA A 97 -1.27 3.94 -17.73
N VAL A 98 -0.78 4.70 -16.76
CA VAL A 98 0.48 5.44 -16.81
C VAL A 98 1.62 4.50 -16.41
N MET A 99 2.51 4.18 -17.36
CA MET A 99 3.56 3.18 -17.21
C MET A 99 4.90 3.70 -17.72
N TYR A 100 5.98 3.07 -17.27
CA TYR A 100 7.31 3.38 -17.79
C TYR A 100 7.55 2.84 -19.19
N ASP A 101 8.18 3.66 -20.02
CA ASP A 101 8.91 3.26 -21.22
C ASP A 101 10.01 4.31 -21.47
N ASP A 102 11.06 3.95 -22.21
CA ASP A 102 12.10 4.90 -22.59
C ASP A 102 11.57 5.92 -23.61
N LYS A 103 10.54 5.55 -24.38
CA LYS A 103 9.85 6.41 -25.35
C LYS A 103 8.51 6.88 -24.81
N GLU A 104 8.24 8.17 -25.00
CA GLU A 104 6.95 8.74 -24.59
C GLU A 104 5.90 8.56 -25.68
N GLY A 105 4.67 8.26 -25.29
CA GLY A 105 3.58 8.05 -26.24
C GLY A 105 2.30 7.52 -25.60
N ILE A 106 1.31 7.28 -26.46
CA ILE A 106 0.02 6.72 -26.10
C ILE A 106 -0.21 5.44 -26.90
N ILE A 107 -0.60 4.37 -26.20
CA ILE A 107 -0.99 3.09 -26.79
C ILE A 107 -2.51 2.94 -26.60
N PRO A 108 -3.31 2.89 -27.67
CA PRO A 108 -4.75 2.68 -27.58
C PRO A 108 -5.12 1.31 -26.97
N GLY A 109 -6.25 1.23 -26.27
CA GLY A 109 -6.69 0.01 -25.58
C GLY A 109 -6.79 -1.22 -26.47
N ASN A 110 -7.28 -1.09 -27.71
CA ASN A 110 -7.35 -2.19 -28.67
C ASN A 110 -5.97 -2.78 -29.01
N ALA A 111 -4.92 -1.95 -29.06
CA ALA A 111 -3.55 -2.41 -29.27
C ALA A 111 -2.92 -2.96 -27.97
N LEU A 112 -3.31 -2.39 -26.83
CA LEU A 112 -2.76 -2.77 -25.53
C LEU A 112 -3.18 -4.17 -25.07
N VAL A 113 -4.41 -4.59 -25.39
CA VAL A 113 -4.92 -5.93 -25.01
C VAL A 113 -4.35 -7.07 -25.85
N VAL A 114 -3.67 -6.77 -26.96
CA VAL A 114 -3.01 -7.78 -27.81
C VAL A 114 -1.49 -7.86 -27.56
N ASP A 115 -0.93 -6.97 -26.74
CA ASP A 115 0.48 -6.97 -26.40
C ASP A 115 0.81 -8.11 -25.42
N PRO A 116 1.62 -9.12 -25.80
CA PRO A 116 1.96 -10.25 -24.93
C PRO A 116 2.82 -9.85 -23.72
N LYS A 117 3.39 -8.64 -23.72
CA LYS A 117 4.21 -8.12 -22.60
C LYS A 117 3.37 -7.41 -21.55
N LYS A 118 2.05 -7.27 -21.75
CA LYS A 118 1.16 -6.50 -20.88
C LYS A 118 0.04 -7.38 -20.34
N GLN A 119 -0.31 -7.18 -19.08
CA GLN A 119 -1.35 -7.94 -18.36
C GLN A 119 -2.80 -7.56 -18.73
N PHE A 120 -3.00 -6.77 -19.78
CA PHE A 120 -4.31 -6.16 -20.07
C PHE A 120 -5.19 -6.99 -21.00
N LYS A 121 -4.68 -8.09 -21.56
CA LYS A 121 -5.44 -8.98 -22.45
C LYS A 121 -6.83 -9.38 -21.93
N PRO A 122 -7.02 -9.74 -20.65
CA PRO A 122 -8.34 -10.10 -20.11
C PRO A 122 -9.38 -8.97 -20.19
N LEU A 123 -8.97 -7.71 -20.31
CA LEU A 123 -9.89 -6.58 -20.46
C LEU A 123 -10.69 -6.60 -21.77
N THR A 124 -10.30 -7.42 -22.74
CA THR A 124 -11.08 -7.65 -23.97
C THR A 124 -12.53 -8.06 -23.68
N LYS A 125 -12.79 -8.72 -22.54
CA LYS A 125 -14.14 -9.14 -22.13
C LYS A 125 -15.13 -7.99 -21.96
N PHE A 126 -14.65 -6.76 -21.70
CA PHE A 126 -15.49 -5.57 -21.54
C PHE A 126 -15.88 -4.92 -22.88
N GLY A 127 -15.40 -5.47 -24.00
CA GLY A 127 -15.82 -5.11 -25.35
C GLY A 127 -15.26 -3.77 -25.87
N ASN A 128 -15.54 -3.49 -27.14
CA ASN A 128 -14.96 -2.35 -27.87
C ASN A 128 -15.33 -0.99 -27.26
N ALA A 129 -16.51 -0.85 -26.64
CA ALA A 129 -16.93 0.39 -25.99
C ALA A 129 -15.97 0.78 -24.85
N PHE A 130 -15.54 -0.20 -24.05
CA PHE A 130 -14.52 -0.01 -23.02
C PHE A 130 -13.14 0.23 -23.63
N LEU A 131 -12.71 -0.60 -24.59
CA LEU A 131 -11.36 -0.53 -25.15
C LEU A 131 -11.07 0.80 -25.86
N ASN A 132 -12.09 1.46 -26.43
CA ASN A 132 -11.97 2.82 -26.97
C ASN A 132 -11.81 3.91 -25.90
N ARG A 133 -12.14 3.59 -24.64
CA ARG A 133 -11.98 4.44 -23.46
C ARG A 133 -10.90 3.90 -22.50
N PHE A 134 -10.01 3.06 -23.01
CA PHE A 134 -8.84 2.57 -22.29
C PHE A 134 -7.60 2.91 -23.11
N GLN A 135 -6.55 3.37 -22.45
CA GLN A 135 -5.27 3.64 -23.08
C GLN A 135 -4.13 3.45 -22.08
N CYS A 136 -2.93 3.20 -22.60
CA CYS A 136 -1.70 3.29 -21.83
C CYS A 136 -0.94 4.55 -22.24
N SER A 137 -0.55 5.35 -21.25
CA SER A 137 0.37 6.46 -21.42
C SER A 137 1.74 5.99 -20.96
N VAL A 138 2.72 6.00 -21.86
CA VAL A 138 4.09 5.60 -21.53
C VAL A 138 4.98 6.83 -21.38
N VAL A 139 5.76 6.86 -20.30
CA VAL A 139 6.59 8.01 -19.92
C VAL A 139 7.92 7.54 -19.34
N ASN A 140 9.00 8.23 -19.72
CA ASN A 140 10.31 8.02 -19.09
C ASN A 140 10.36 8.77 -17.74
N SER A 141 9.83 8.16 -16.69
CA SER A 141 9.84 8.69 -15.33
C SER A 141 10.56 7.73 -14.37
N PRO A 142 11.49 8.23 -13.53
CA PRO A 142 12.10 7.42 -12.46
C PRO A 142 11.07 6.76 -11.54
N VAL A 143 9.98 7.48 -11.21
CA VAL A 143 8.86 6.95 -10.43
C VAL A 143 8.26 5.70 -11.07
N LEU A 144 7.98 5.78 -12.38
CA LEU A 144 7.36 4.68 -13.12
C LEU A 144 8.32 3.50 -13.35
N LYS A 145 9.63 3.67 -13.07
CA LYS A 145 10.55 2.53 -13.02
C LYS A 145 10.20 1.58 -11.88
N GLY A 146 9.74 2.10 -10.74
CA GLY A 146 9.31 1.31 -9.59
C GLY A 146 7.85 0.88 -9.64
N ILE A 147 6.94 1.74 -10.13
CA ILE A 147 5.49 1.52 -10.06
C ILE A 147 4.77 1.82 -11.38
N SER A 148 3.48 1.51 -11.45
CA SER A 148 2.57 1.96 -12.50
C SER A 148 1.30 2.53 -11.87
N ILE A 149 0.65 3.47 -12.53
CA ILE A 149 -0.51 4.17 -11.97
C ILE A 149 -1.67 4.08 -12.96
N VAL A 150 -2.87 3.79 -12.46
CA VAL A 150 -4.10 3.74 -13.26
C VAL A 150 -4.99 4.90 -12.83
N ASP A 151 -5.16 5.88 -13.72
CA ASP A 151 -6.16 6.93 -13.56
C ASP A 151 -7.51 6.41 -14.05
N THR A 152 -8.55 6.50 -13.21
CA THR A 152 -9.91 6.12 -13.61
C THR A 152 -10.70 7.34 -14.07
N PRO A 153 -11.70 7.16 -14.95
CA PRO A 153 -12.70 8.20 -15.21
C PRO A 153 -13.32 8.73 -13.92
N GLY A 154 -13.73 10.00 -13.91
CA GLY A 154 -14.52 10.54 -12.82
C GLY A 154 -15.83 9.76 -12.63
N ILE A 155 -16.22 9.58 -11.36
CA ILE A 155 -17.54 9.03 -11.01
C ILE A 155 -18.53 10.19 -10.93
N LEU A 156 -19.67 10.07 -11.62
CA LEU A 156 -20.65 11.15 -11.71
C LEU A 156 -21.38 11.31 -10.36
N SER A 157 -21.74 12.54 -10.03
CA SER A 157 -22.58 12.87 -8.87
C SER A 157 -24.04 13.01 -9.31
N GLY A 158 -24.94 12.22 -8.73
CA GLY A 158 -26.40 12.38 -8.87
C GLY A 158 -27.11 11.47 -9.88
N GLU A 159 -28.42 11.28 -9.70
CA GLU A 159 -29.25 10.32 -10.46
C GLU A 159 -29.53 10.69 -11.93
N LYS A 160 -29.36 11.97 -12.32
CA LYS A 160 -29.76 12.48 -13.65
C LYS A 160 -28.73 12.25 -14.75
N GLN A 161 -27.57 11.70 -14.44
CA GLN A 161 -26.54 11.33 -15.41
C GLN A 161 -26.31 9.81 -15.39
N ARG A 162 -27.38 9.02 -15.45
CA ARG A 162 -27.34 7.60 -15.86
C ARG A 162 -26.95 7.48 -17.34
N VAL A 163 -25.85 8.10 -17.73
CA VAL A 163 -25.27 7.91 -19.05
C VAL A 163 -24.65 6.53 -19.00
N ASP A 164 -25.33 5.58 -19.63
CA ASP A 164 -24.76 4.27 -19.89
C ASP A 164 -23.39 4.48 -20.55
N ARG A 165 -22.32 4.15 -19.80
CA ARG A 165 -20.93 4.32 -20.26
C ARG A 165 -20.66 3.43 -21.48
N GLY A 166 -21.58 2.51 -21.79
CA GLY A 166 -21.49 1.51 -22.85
C GLY A 166 -20.67 0.30 -22.43
N TYR A 167 -20.27 0.23 -21.16
CA TYR A 167 -19.51 -0.88 -20.57
C TYR A 167 -19.75 -0.96 -19.06
N ASP A 168 -19.51 -2.14 -18.50
CA ASP A 168 -19.59 -2.38 -17.05
C ASP A 168 -18.41 -1.74 -16.31
N PHE A 169 -18.61 -0.51 -15.84
CA PHE A 169 -17.60 0.24 -15.10
C PHE A 169 -17.21 -0.42 -13.78
N THR A 170 -18.20 -0.95 -13.04
CA THR A 170 -17.97 -1.64 -11.77
C THR A 170 -17.15 -2.91 -11.94
N GLY A 171 -17.45 -3.71 -12.97
CA GLY A 171 -16.67 -4.91 -13.29
C GLY A 171 -15.23 -4.59 -13.72
N VAL A 172 -15.00 -3.47 -14.41
CA VAL A 172 -13.63 -3.00 -14.73
C VAL A 172 -12.88 -2.61 -13.45
N LEU A 173 -13.53 -1.89 -12.53
CA LEU A 173 -12.91 -1.54 -11.23
C LEU A 173 -12.57 -2.78 -10.41
N GLU A 174 -13.48 -3.75 -10.32
CA GLU A 174 -13.25 -5.04 -9.65
C GLU A 174 -12.04 -5.76 -10.28
N TRP A 175 -11.94 -5.79 -11.61
CA TRP A 175 -10.81 -6.40 -12.32
C TRP A 175 -9.46 -5.75 -11.97
N PHE A 176 -9.42 -4.42 -11.85
CA PHE A 176 -8.22 -3.71 -11.40
C PHE A 176 -7.94 -3.97 -9.92
N ALA A 177 -8.96 -3.94 -9.06
CA ALA A 177 -8.82 -4.16 -7.61
C ALA A 177 -8.15 -5.51 -7.27
N GLU A 178 -8.45 -6.55 -8.05
CA GLU A 178 -7.79 -7.86 -7.95
C GLU A 178 -6.27 -7.79 -8.18
N ARG A 179 -5.81 -6.90 -9.06
CA ARG A 179 -4.43 -6.87 -9.58
C ARG A 179 -3.56 -5.74 -9.05
N VAL A 180 -4.18 -4.67 -8.53
CA VAL A 180 -3.44 -3.55 -7.98
C VAL A 180 -2.93 -3.82 -6.57
N ASP A 181 -1.93 -3.05 -6.19
CA ASP A 181 -1.18 -3.14 -4.95
C ASP A 181 -1.72 -2.13 -3.93
N ARG A 182 -2.25 -1.01 -4.43
CA ARG A 182 -2.94 0.04 -3.66
C ARG A 182 -4.10 0.60 -4.45
N ILE A 183 -5.14 0.99 -3.72
CA ILE A 183 -6.28 1.74 -4.24
C ILE A 183 -6.36 3.04 -3.47
N ILE A 184 -6.16 4.17 -4.15
CA ILE A 184 -6.32 5.49 -3.54
C ILE A 184 -7.73 5.99 -3.82
N LEU A 185 -8.52 6.15 -2.76
CA LEU A 185 -9.85 6.77 -2.83
C LEU A 185 -9.72 8.27 -2.55
N LEU A 186 -9.87 9.09 -3.60
CA LEU A 186 -9.75 10.55 -3.50
C LEU A 186 -11.12 11.21 -3.26
N PHE A 187 -11.17 12.05 -2.22
CA PHE A 187 -12.28 12.92 -1.85
C PHE A 187 -11.84 14.39 -1.91
N ASP A 188 -12.75 15.29 -2.27
CA ASP A 188 -12.50 16.73 -2.26
C ASP A 188 -13.03 17.34 -0.95
N ALA A 189 -12.17 17.97 -0.16
CA ALA A 189 -12.54 18.57 1.13
C ALA A 189 -13.53 19.73 0.99
N HIS A 190 -13.56 20.40 -0.16
CA HIS A 190 -14.48 21.51 -0.43
C HIS A 190 -15.85 21.02 -0.91
N LYS A 191 -15.92 19.84 -1.55
CA LYS A 191 -17.15 19.27 -2.15
C LYS A 191 -17.31 17.80 -1.78
N LEU A 192 -17.44 17.53 -0.48
CA LEU A 192 -17.68 16.17 -0.01
C LEU A 192 -19.10 15.72 -0.36
N ASP A 193 -19.19 14.80 -1.32
CA ASP A 193 -20.39 14.06 -1.66
C ASP A 193 -20.01 12.57 -1.80
N ILE A 194 -20.91 11.65 -1.47
CA ILE A 194 -20.76 10.22 -1.78
C ILE A 194 -22.03 9.77 -2.48
N SER A 195 -22.04 9.94 -3.80
CA SER A 195 -23.16 9.56 -4.66
C SER A 195 -23.40 8.04 -4.65
N ASP A 196 -24.61 7.60 -5.04
CA ASP A 196 -24.92 6.16 -5.15
C ASP A 196 -24.04 5.43 -6.18
N GLU A 197 -23.59 6.11 -7.24
CA GLU A 197 -22.62 5.53 -8.19
C GLU A 197 -21.25 5.38 -7.54
N PHE A 198 -20.81 6.34 -6.72
CA PHE A 198 -19.55 6.23 -6.01
C PHE A 198 -19.61 5.16 -4.92
N ARG A 199 -20.71 5.07 -4.18
CA ARG A 199 -20.99 3.98 -3.24
C ARG A 199 -20.86 2.62 -3.91
N ARG A 200 -21.53 2.40 -5.06
CA ARG A 200 -21.42 1.15 -5.83
C ARG A 200 -20.00 0.87 -6.31
N SER A 201 -19.26 1.91 -6.67
CA SER A 201 -17.85 1.77 -7.06
C SER A 201 -16.96 1.36 -5.90
N ILE A 202 -17.20 1.89 -4.68
CA ILE A 202 -16.48 1.47 -3.47
C ILE A 202 -16.90 0.05 -3.07
N GLU A 203 -18.17 -0.31 -3.20
CA GLU A 203 -18.66 -1.67 -2.94
C GLU A 203 -18.04 -2.71 -3.88
N ALA A 204 -17.71 -2.33 -5.13
CA ALA A 204 -16.98 -3.18 -6.07
C ALA A 204 -15.51 -3.45 -5.65
N LEU A 205 -14.98 -2.71 -4.67
CA LEU A 205 -13.64 -2.90 -4.10
C LEU A 205 -13.65 -3.75 -2.82
N ARG A 206 -14.83 -4.21 -2.38
CA ARG A 206 -14.99 -5.00 -1.15
C ARG A 206 -14.13 -6.26 -1.19
N GLY A 207 -13.49 -6.60 -0.08
CA GLY A 207 -12.56 -7.73 0.01
C GLY A 207 -11.12 -7.38 -0.37
N HIS A 208 -10.88 -6.11 -0.74
CA HIS A 208 -9.57 -5.52 -0.96
C HIS A 208 -9.32 -4.33 -0.03
N ASP A 209 -9.98 -4.30 1.13
CA ASP A 209 -9.95 -3.20 2.10
C ASP A 209 -8.53 -2.90 2.60
N ASP A 210 -7.66 -3.93 2.69
CA ASP A 210 -6.25 -3.80 3.08
C ASP A 210 -5.41 -2.97 2.08
N LYS A 211 -5.85 -2.93 0.82
CA LYS A 211 -5.21 -2.16 -0.26
C LYS A 211 -5.66 -0.69 -0.30
N ILE A 212 -6.76 -0.35 0.38
CA ILE A 212 -7.39 0.97 0.29
C ILE A 212 -6.60 2.00 1.13
N ARG A 213 -6.37 3.17 0.53
CA ARG A 213 -5.86 4.38 1.18
C ARG A 213 -6.79 5.52 0.83
N ILE A 214 -7.23 6.26 1.84
CA ILE A 214 -8.21 7.33 1.64
C ILE A 214 -7.48 8.65 1.66
N VAL A 215 -7.71 9.49 0.65
CA VAL A 215 -7.07 10.80 0.53
C VAL A 215 -8.16 11.87 0.53
N LEU A 216 -8.15 12.72 1.55
CA LEU A 216 -8.96 13.93 1.61
C LEU A 216 -8.15 15.08 1.01
N ASN A 217 -8.31 15.26 -0.30
CA ASN A 217 -7.56 16.20 -1.12
C ASN A 217 -8.16 17.62 -1.04
N LYS A 218 -7.35 18.63 -1.42
CA LYS A 218 -7.69 20.06 -1.39
C LYS A 218 -8.09 20.55 0.00
N ALA A 219 -7.50 19.97 1.04
CA ALA A 219 -7.78 20.33 2.43
C ALA A 219 -7.43 21.80 2.75
N ASP A 220 -6.51 22.40 1.99
CA ASP A 220 -6.15 23.82 2.07
C ASP A 220 -7.25 24.78 1.58
N MET A 221 -8.30 24.28 0.94
CA MET A 221 -9.42 25.10 0.43
C MET A 221 -10.48 25.41 1.48
N VAL A 222 -10.34 24.86 2.69
CA VAL A 222 -11.27 25.01 3.81
C VAL A 222 -10.51 25.39 5.08
N ASP A 223 -11.17 26.11 5.99
CA ASP A 223 -10.55 26.45 7.28
C ASP A 223 -10.47 25.22 8.21
N HIS A 224 -9.78 25.36 9.35
CA HIS A 224 -9.59 24.27 10.31
C HIS A 224 -10.92 23.69 10.84
N GLN A 225 -11.92 24.53 11.14
CA GLN A 225 -13.19 24.05 11.69
C GLN A 225 -14.00 23.28 10.64
N GLN A 226 -14.04 23.81 9.42
CA GLN A 226 -14.69 23.16 8.29
C GLN A 226 -13.98 21.85 7.95
N LEU A 227 -12.64 21.81 7.97
CA LEU A 227 -11.86 20.59 7.73
C LEU A 227 -12.25 19.48 8.72
N MET A 228 -12.33 19.78 10.02
CA MET A 228 -12.74 18.79 11.02
C MET A 228 -14.17 18.29 10.82
N ARG A 229 -15.09 19.17 10.39
CA ARG A 229 -16.47 18.78 10.05
C ARG A 229 -16.53 17.87 8.83
N VAL A 230 -15.79 18.21 7.77
CA VAL A 230 -15.71 17.42 6.53
C VAL A 230 -15.08 16.06 6.79
N TYR A 231 -14.00 16.02 7.56
CA TYR A 231 -13.35 14.79 8.00
C TYR A 231 -14.32 13.87 8.76
N GLY A 232 -15.03 14.40 9.76
CA GLY A 232 -16.04 13.66 10.51
C GLY A 232 -17.17 13.11 9.61
N ALA A 233 -17.66 13.93 8.68
CA ALA A 233 -18.70 13.53 7.73
C ALA A 233 -18.23 12.43 6.75
N LEU A 234 -16.97 12.50 6.30
CA LEU A 234 -16.34 11.48 5.46
C LEU A 234 -16.27 10.14 6.21
N MET A 235 -15.73 10.15 7.42
CA MET A 235 -15.58 8.94 8.23
C MET A 235 -16.93 8.29 8.56
N TRP A 236 -17.93 9.10 8.90
CA TRP A 236 -19.30 8.62 9.12
C TRP A 236 -19.88 7.94 7.88
N SER A 237 -19.65 8.52 6.70
CA SER A 237 -20.18 7.99 5.45
C SER A 237 -19.46 6.71 5.02
N LEU A 238 -18.13 6.67 5.16
CA LEU A 238 -17.31 5.51 4.85
C LEU A 238 -17.58 4.32 5.76
N GLY A 239 -17.81 4.56 7.07
CA GLY A 239 -18.16 3.50 8.01
C GLY A 239 -19.42 2.73 7.61
N LYS A 240 -20.34 3.36 6.88
CA LYS A 240 -21.53 2.70 6.32
C LYS A 240 -21.26 1.90 5.05
N VAL A 241 -20.21 2.24 4.30
CA VAL A 241 -19.92 1.70 2.95
C VAL A 241 -18.92 0.56 3.02
N LEU A 242 -17.79 0.76 3.72
CA LEU A 242 -16.68 -0.21 3.77
C LEU A 242 -17.02 -1.46 4.59
N GLN A 243 -17.98 -1.37 5.53
CA GLN A 243 -18.44 -2.51 6.35
C GLN A 243 -17.32 -3.29 7.05
N THR A 244 -16.18 -2.65 7.29
CA THR A 244 -15.06 -3.18 8.07
C THR A 244 -15.10 -2.62 9.49
N PRO A 245 -14.80 -3.44 10.52
CA PRO A 245 -14.69 -2.94 11.89
C PRO A 245 -13.48 -2.02 12.11
N GLU A 246 -12.52 -2.03 11.18
CA GLU A 246 -11.30 -1.24 11.26
C GLU A 246 -11.49 0.16 10.69
N VAL A 247 -10.92 1.17 11.37
CA VAL A 247 -10.98 2.55 10.90
C VAL A 247 -9.96 2.74 9.77
N ALA A 248 -10.43 3.05 8.56
CA ALA A 248 -9.55 3.33 7.44
C ALA A 248 -8.72 4.59 7.70
N ARG A 249 -7.41 4.52 7.44
CA ARG A 249 -6.51 5.67 7.52
C ARG A 249 -6.83 6.66 6.39
N VAL A 250 -6.94 7.95 6.75
CA VAL A 250 -7.17 9.06 5.82
C VAL A 250 -5.98 9.99 5.84
N TYR A 251 -5.40 10.25 4.67
CA TYR A 251 -4.35 11.25 4.47
C TYR A 251 -4.99 12.56 4.06
N ILE A 252 -4.69 13.63 4.80
CA ILE A 252 -5.32 14.94 4.63
C ILE A 252 -4.29 15.89 4.03
N GLY A 253 -4.58 16.49 2.88
CA GLY A 253 -3.63 17.42 2.26
C GLY A 253 -4.12 17.98 0.94
N SER A 254 -3.19 18.60 0.22
CA SER A 254 -3.42 19.19 -1.10
C SER A 254 -2.28 18.81 -2.03
N PHE A 255 -2.50 17.78 -2.84
CA PHE A 255 -1.46 17.11 -3.62
C PHE A 255 -1.31 17.76 -5.00
N TRP A 256 -0.77 18.98 -5.01
CA TRP A 256 -0.46 19.77 -6.19
C TRP A 256 0.71 20.74 -5.94
N ASP A 257 1.18 21.40 -6.99
CA ASP A 257 2.29 22.36 -6.96
C ASP A 257 1.86 23.81 -6.70
N GLN A 258 0.62 24.03 -6.23
CA GLN A 258 0.06 25.37 -6.02
C GLN A 258 0.19 25.82 -4.54
N PRO A 259 0.34 27.14 -4.28
CA PRO A 259 0.36 27.67 -2.93
C PRO A 259 -0.90 27.31 -2.13
N LEU A 260 -0.73 26.96 -0.85
CA LEU A 260 -1.84 26.70 0.07
C LEU A 260 -2.70 27.96 0.24
N ARG A 261 -4.03 27.82 0.13
CA ARG A 261 -4.94 28.94 0.43
C ARG A 261 -5.07 29.20 1.92
N PHE A 262 -5.36 28.16 2.70
CA PHE A 262 -5.31 28.18 4.15
C PHE A 262 -4.13 27.33 4.62
N ASP A 263 -3.15 27.97 5.27
CA ASP A 263 -1.90 27.33 5.69
C ASP A 263 -1.82 27.01 7.18
N THR A 264 -2.90 27.28 7.94
CA THR A 264 -2.96 26.99 9.39
C THR A 264 -2.66 25.54 9.72
N ASN A 265 -3.00 24.61 8.81
CA ASN A 265 -2.76 23.17 8.97
C ASN A 265 -1.59 22.66 8.12
N ARG A 266 -0.69 23.54 7.62
CA ARG A 266 0.43 23.16 6.73
C ARG A 266 1.21 21.94 7.23
N ARG A 267 1.61 21.96 8.50
CA ARG A 267 2.36 20.87 9.13
C ARG A 267 1.61 19.53 9.09
N LEU A 268 0.29 19.55 9.32
CA LEU A 268 -0.53 18.35 9.20
C LEU A 268 -0.53 17.82 7.76
N PHE A 269 -0.64 18.72 6.77
CA PHE A 269 -0.66 18.33 5.35
C PHE A 269 0.67 17.69 4.94
N GLU A 270 1.79 18.29 5.35
CA GLU A 270 3.14 17.77 5.10
C GLU A 270 3.37 16.43 5.79
N ASP A 271 2.97 16.30 7.06
CA ASP A 271 3.08 15.04 7.82
C ASP A 271 2.29 13.90 7.13
N GLU A 272 1.05 14.16 6.71
CA GLU A 272 0.23 13.14 6.03
C GLU A 272 0.70 12.83 4.60
N GLU A 273 1.22 13.83 3.88
CA GLU A 273 1.82 13.63 2.56
C GLU A 273 3.03 12.70 2.64
N GLN A 274 3.93 12.95 3.59
CA GLN A 274 5.10 12.12 3.84
C GLN A 274 4.72 10.69 4.22
N ASP A 275 3.70 10.52 5.06
CA ASP A 275 3.17 9.20 5.42
C ASP A 275 2.61 8.45 4.21
N LEU A 276 1.84 9.14 3.35
CA LEU A 276 1.32 8.55 2.11
C LEU A 276 2.45 8.14 1.18
N PHE A 277 3.41 9.03 0.95
CA PHE A 277 4.50 8.79 0.00
C PHE A 277 5.41 7.65 0.46
N ARG A 278 5.68 7.53 1.76
CA ARG A 278 6.39 6.37 2.32
C ARG A 278 5.64 5.05 2.10
N ASP A 279 4.31 5.03 2.25
CA ASP A 279 3.51 3.83 1.93
C ASP A 279 3.64 3.48 0.44
N LEU A 280 3.54 4.46 -0.45
CA LEU A 280 3.68 4.25 -1.89
C LEU A 280 5.10 3.77 -2.26
N GLN A 281 6.16 4.42 -1.77
CA GLN A 281 7.55 4.03 -1.99
C GLN A 281 7.86 2.60 -1.55
N SER A 282 7.15 2.08 -0.55
CA SER A 282 7.35 0.72 -0.05
C SER A 282 6.82 -0.39 -1.00
N LEU A 283 6.05 -0.03 -2.04
CA LEU A 283 5.31 -1.01 -2.82
C LEU A 283 6.17 -2.05 -3.57
N PRO A 284 7.24 -1.69 -4.29
CA PRO A 284 8.09 -2.64 -5.03
C PRO A 284 8.75 -3.65 -4.13
N ARG A 285 9.26 -3.20 -2.98
CA ARG A 285 9.84 -4.08 -1.96
C ARG A 285 8.84 -5.12 -1.46
N ASN A 286 7.61 -4.68 -1.21
CA ASN A 286 6.55 -5.57 -0.72
C ASN A 286 5.83 -6.34 -1.84
N ALA A 287 6.18 -6.13 -3.12
CA ALA A 287 5.43 -6.65 -4.26
C ALA A 287 5.48 -8.18 -4.34
N THR A 288 6.67 -8.76 -4.16
CA THR A 288 6.88 -10.21 -4.22
C THR A 288 6.10 -10.93 -3.11
N LEU A 289 6.16 -10.40 -1.89
CA LEU A 289 5.41 -10.95 -0.75
C LEU A 289 3.90 -10.86 -0.96
N ARG A 290 3.42 -9.77 -1.56
CA ARG A 290 1.99 -9.61 -1.87
C ARG A 290 1.53 -10.55 -3.00
N LYS A 291 2.30 -10.71 -4.08
CA LYS A 291 2.05 -11.71 -5.13
C LYS A 291 1.98 -13.13 -4.57
N LEU A 292 2.88 -13.47 -3.65
CA LEU A 292 2.84 -14.74 -2.93
C LEU A 292 1.53 -14.89 -2.12
N ASN A 293 1.15 -13.88 -1.33
CA ASN A 293 -0.09 -13.90 -0.55
C ASN A 293 -1.34 -14.04 -1.43
N ASP A 294 -1.38 -13.35 -2.57
CA ASP A 294 -2.50 -13.44 -3.52
C ASP A 294 -2.56 -14.83 -4.17
N LEU A 295 -1.42 -15.45 -4.48
CA LEU A 295 -1.36 -16.84 -4.95
C LEU A 295 -1.87 -17.83 -3.88
N ILE A 296 -1.56 -17.61 -2.60
CA ILE A 296 -2.08 -18.42 -1.49
C ILE A 296 -3.60 -18.29 -1.38
N LYS A 297 -4.13 -17.06 -1.40
CA LYS A 297 -5.58 -16.80 -1.37
C LYS A 297 -6.28 -17.48 -2.55
N ARG A 298 -5.72 -17.33 -3.76
CA ARG A 298 -6.23 -17.98 -4.98
C ARG A 298 -6.22 -19.50 -4.88
N ALA A 299 -5.15 -20.09 -4.36
CA ALA A 299 -5.04 -21.53 -4.17
C ALA A 299 -6.10 -22.09 -3.22
N ARG A 300 -6.36 -21.41 -2.09
CA ARG A 300 -7.43 -21.79 -1.16
C ARG A 300 -8.79 -21.72 -1.82
N LEU A 301 -9.10 -20.63 -2.52
CA LEU A 301 -10.36 -20.48 -3.24
C LEU A 301 -10.52 -21.56 -4.33
N ALA A 302 -9.47 -21.89 -5.08
CA ALA A 302 -9.49 -22.94 -6.08
C ALA A 302 -9.76 -24.34 -5.48
N LYS A 303 -9.20 -24.65 -4.30
CA LYS A 303 -9.52 -25.87 -3.56
C LYS A 303 -10.99 -25.92 -3.14
N VAL A 304 -11.50 -24.85 -2.54
CA VAL A 304 -12.91 -24.75 -2.11
C VAL A 304 -13.83 -24.91 -3.31
N HIS A 305 -13.53 -24.23 -4.41
CA HIS A 305 -14.25 -24.36 -5.68
C HIS A 305 -14.26 -25.80 -6.20
N ALA A 306 -13.12 -26.50 -6.17
CA ALA A 306 -13.03 -27.90 -6.58
C ALA A 306 -13.94 -28.82 -5.74
N TYR A 307 -14.03 -28.60 -4.42
CA TYR A 307 -14.97 -29.33 -3.56
C TYR A 307 -16.43 -29.02 -3.91
N ILE A 308 -16.77 -27.75 -4.12
CA ILE A 308 -18.14 -27.32 -4.50
C ILE A 308 -18.56 -28.00 -5.80
N ILE A 309 -17.77 -27.84 -6.87
CA ILE A 309 -18.06 -28.41 -8.19
C ILE A 309 -18.16 -29.94 -8.13
N SER A 310 -17.28 -30.59 -7.38
CA SER A 310 -17.31 -32.05 -7.22
C SER A 310 -18.53 -32.54 -6.43
N SER A 311 -18.93 -31.82 -5.39
CA SER A 311 -20.13 -32.15 -4.61
C SER A 311 -21.39 -32.02 -5.47
N LEU A 312 -21.50 -30.92 -6.23
CA LEU A 312 -22.59 -30.72 -7.18
C LEU A 312 -22.63 -31.85 -8.22
N ARG A 313 -21.48 -32.27 -8.74
CA ARG A 313 -21.39 -33.39 -9.69
C ARG A 313 -21.85 -34.72 -9.10
N LYS A 314 -21.47 -34.98 -7.83
CA LYS A 314 -21.79 -36.21 -7.09
C LYS A 314 -23.30 -36.37 -6.89
N ASP A 315 -24.00 -35.27 -6.63
CA ASP A 315 -25.43 -35.28 -6.34
C ASP A 315 -26.33 -35.23 -7.58
N MET A 316 -25.74 -35.15 -8.78
CA MET A 316 -26.48 -35.15 -10.04
C MET A 316 -26.94 -36.56 -10.46
N PRO A 317 -28.22 -36.74 -10.87
CA PRO A 317 -28.73 -38.02 -11.33
C PRO A 317 -28.17 -38.37 -12.72
N SER A 318 -27.95 -39.67 -12.96
CA SER A 318 -27.36 -40.14 -14.21
C SER A 318 -28.33 -40.14 -15.40
N MET A 319 -29.63 -40.37 -15.17
CA MET A 319 -30.61 -40.62 -16.25
C MET A 319 -31.70 -39.55 -16.38
N PHE A 320 -32.55 -39.33 -15.36
CA PHE A 320 -33.71 -38.41 -15.44
C PHE A 320 -33.71 -37.36 -14.32
N GLY A 321 -34.44 -36.26 -14.49
CA GLY A 321 -34.64 -35.23 -13.46
C GLY A 321 -33.49 -34.24 -13.27
N LYS A 322 -32.56 -34.16 -14.22
CA LYS A 322 -31.33 -33.35 -14.13
C LYS A 322 -31.61 -31.86 -13.91
N ASP A 323 -32.55 -31.28 -14.65
CA ASP A 323 -32.87 -29.84 -14.53
C ASP A 323 -33.53 -29.50 -13.20
N GLY A 324 -34.41 -30.39 -12.71
CA GLY A 324 -35.03 -30.24 -11.39
C GLY A 324 -33.98 -30.30 -10.29
N LYS A 325 -33.10 -31.31 -10.33
CA LYS A 325 -32.03 -31.45 -9.33
C LYS A 325 -31.02 -30.31 -9.38
N LYS A 326 -30.65 -29.82 -10.56
CA LYS A 326 -29.78 -28.63 -10.70
C LYS A 326 -30.37 -27.42 -9.99
N LYS A 327 -31.66 -27.12 -10.21
CA LYS A 327 -32.33 -25.99 -9.54
C LYS A 327 -32.39 -26.17 -8.02
N GLU A 328 -32.64 -27.40 -7.56
CA GLU A 328 -32.63 -27.75 -6.13
C GLU A 328 -31.24 -27.52 -5.50
N LEU A 329 -30.17 -28.01 -6.14
CA LEU A 329 -28.80 -27.87 -5.67
C LEU A 329 -28.34 -26.40 -5.63
N ILE A 330 -28.68 -25.61 -6.65
CA ILE A 330 -28.38 -24.17 -6.66
C ILE A 330 -29.10 -23.47 -5.50
N LYS A 331 -30.39 -23.78 -5.28
CA LYS A 331 -31.15 -23.19 -4.17
C LYS A 331 -30.61 -23.62 -2.81
N GLY A 332 -30.14 -24.85 -2.68
CA GLY A 332 -29.55 -25.44 -1.47
C GLY A 332 -28.06 -25.23 -1.28
N LEU A 333 -27.43 -24.32 -2.04
CA LEU A 333 -25.96 -24.16 -2.04
C LEU A 333 -25.38 -23.85 -0.66
N SER A 334 -26.12 -23.12 0.20
CA SER A 334 -25.70 -22.84 1.58
C SER A 334 -25.48 -24.11 2.40
N THR A 335 -26.36 -25.10 2.26
CA THR A 335 -26.24 -26.39 2.94
C THR A 335 -25.05 -27.18 2.43
N ILE A 336 -24.77 -27.11 1.12
CA ILE A 336 -23.58 -27.74 0.53
C ILE A 336 -22.31 -27.11 1.11
N TYR A 337 -22.27 -25.79 1.26
CA TYR A 337 -21.13 -25.11 1.87
C TYR A 337 -20.91 -25.54 3.31
N GLU A 338 -21.97 -25.57 4.13
CA GLU A 338 -21.87 -26.04 5.52
C GLU A 338 -21.37 -27.48 5.63
N GLN A 339 -21.77 -28.36 4.71
CA GLN A 339 -21.28 -29.73 4.65
C GLN A 339 -19.79 -29.77 4.32
N ILE A 340 -19.37 -29.10 3.24
CA ILE A 340 -17.96 -29.02 2.81
C ILE A 340 -17.10 -28.42 3.93
N GLN A 341 -17.60 -27.38 4.60
CA GLN A 341 -16.93 -26.72 5.70
C GLN A 341 -16.60 -27.69 6.84
N ARG A 342 -17.58 -28.53 7.24
CA ARG A 342 -17.40 -29.52 8.31
C ARG A 342 -16.51 -30.69 7.88
N GLU A 343 -16.72 -31.20 6.67
CA GLU A 343 -16.01 -32.38 6.16
C GLU A 343 -14.53 -32.09 5.93
N HIS A 344 -14.20 -30.89 5.43
CA HIS A 344 -12.83 -30.52 5.07
C HIS A 344 -12.19 -29.49 6.01
N GLN A 345 -12.88 -29.10 7.09
CA GLN A 345 -12.40 -28.12 8.09
C GLN A 345 -11.96 -26.78 7.48
N ILE A 346 -12.76 -26.26 6.56
CA ILE A 346 -12.48 -25.02 5.82
C ILE A 346 -13.07 -23.82 6.58
N SER A 347 -12.39 -22.67 6.55
CA SER A 347 -12.93 -21.44 7.12
C SER A 347 -14.12 -20.93 6.31
N PRO A 348 -15.21 -20.42 6.93
CA PRO A 348 -16.29 -19.76 6.20
C PRO A 348 -15.82 -18.66 5.25
N GLY A 349 -14.74 -17.95 5.61
CA GLY A 349 -14.19 -16.84 4.83
C GLY A 349 -13.49 -17.27 3.53
N ASP A 350 -13.18 -18.55 3.35
CA ASP A 350 -12.57 -19.06 2.11
C ASP A 350 -13.64 -19.42 1.05
N PHE A 351 -14.92 -19.40 1.41
CA PHE A 351 -16.01 -19.70 0.49
C PHE A 351 -16.39 -18.46 -0.36
N PRO A 352 -16.70 -18.65 -1.65
CA PRO A 352 -17.16 -17.56 -2.50
C PRO A 352 -18.58 -17.12 -2.12
N ASP A 353 -18.95 -15.89 -2.46
CA ASP A 353 -20.30 -15.38 -2.21
C ASP A 353 -21.37 -16.30 -2.83
N ILE A 354 -22.37 -16.66 -2.01
CA ILE A 354 -23.41 -17.63 -2.38
C ILE A 354 -24.22 -17.12 -3.58
N LYS A 355 -24.60 -15.84 -3.60
CA LYS A 355 -25.46 -15.30 -4.66
C LYS A 355 -24.70 -15.26 -5.99
N LYS A 356 -23.46 -14.72 -5.98
CA LYS A 356 -22.58 -14.73 -7.17
C LYS A 356 -22.38 -16.15 -7.70
N MET A 357 -22.14 -17.12 -6.81
CA MET A 357 -21.96 -18.52 -7.22
C MET A 357 -23.26 -19.14 -7.79
N GLN A 358 -24.42 -18.86 -7.20
CA GLN A 358 -25.72 -19.33 -7.71
C GLN A 358 -26.01 -18.81 -9.13
N GLU A 359 -25.74 -17.53 -9.38
CA GLU A 359 -25.90 -16.89 -10.69
C GLU A 359 -24.97 -17.53 -11.73
N CYS A 360 -23.70 -17.74 -11.39
CA CYS A 360 -22.74 -18.40 -12.29
C CYS A 360 -23.16 -19.86 -12.58
N LEU A 361 -23.51 -20.63 -11.55
CA LEU A 361 -23.91 -22.03 -11.67
C LEU A 361 -25.17 -22.22 -12.55
N ALA A 362 -26.07 -21.24 -12.59
CA ALA A 362 -27.27 -21.30 -13.43
C ALA A 362 -26.93 -21.51 -14.91
N ASN A 363 -25.79 -20.99 -15.38
CA ASN A 363 -25.36 -21.05 -16.77
C ASN A 363 -24.51 -22.28 -17.13
N HIS A 364 -24.28 -23.21 -16.17
CA HIS A 364 -23.40 -24.36 -16.35
C HIS A 364 -24.13 -25.70 -16.38
N ASP A 365 -23.61 -26.69 -17.10
CA ASP A 365 -24.13 -28.06 -17.12
C ASP A 365 -23.40 -28.93 -16.10
N PHE A 366 -24.08 -29.25 -15.00
CA PHE A 366 -23.49 -29.99 -13.88
C PHE A 366 -23.09 -31.43 -14.25
N THR A 367 -23.60 -31.98 -15.35
CA THR A 367 -23.20 -33.32 -15.79
C THR A 367 -21.79 -33.35 -16.40
N LYS A 368 -21.31 -32.19 -16.90
CA LYS A 368 -19.97 -32.01 -17.45
C LYS A 368 -18.91 -31.72 -16.40
N PHE A 369 -19.32 -31.46 -15.17
CA PHE A 369 -18.38 -31.27 -14.06
C PHE A 369 -17.57 -32.54 -13.80
N ASN A 370 -16.31 -32.34 -13.46
CA ASN A 370 -15.40 -33.42 -13.13
C ASN A 370 -15.68 -33.92 -11.70
N PRO A 371 -15.57 -35.25 -11.45
CA PRO A 371 -15.54 -35.75 -10.08
C PRO A 371 -14.28 -35.27 -9.35
N LEU A 372 -14.27 -35.41 -8.02
CA LEU A 372 -13.12 -35.04 -7.21
C LEU A 372 -11.89 -35.87 -7.61
N LYS A 373 -10.76 -35.19 -7.79
CA LYS A 373 -9.45 -35.77 -8.15
C LYS A 373 -8.49 -35.51 -6.98
N PRO A 374 -8.40 -36.43 -5.99
CA PRO A 374 -7.61 -36.22 -4.77
C PRO A 374 -6.15 -35.80 -5.06
N ARG A 375 -5.54 -36.41 -6.08
CA ARG A 375 -4.16 -36.08 -6.49
C ARG A 375 -3.93 -34.60 -6.83
N LEU A 376 -4.91 -33.92 -7.44
CA LEU A 376 -4.76 -32.49 -7.75
C LEU A 376 -4.81 -31.64 -6.48
N LEU A 377 -5.64 -32.03 -5.51
CA LEU A 377 -5.73 -31.35 -4.21
C LEU A 377 -4.45 -31.57 -3.40
N GLU A 378 -3.94 -32.80 -3.34
CA GLU A 378 -2.69 -33.14 -2.66
C GLU A 378 -1.50 -32.34 -3.20
N VAL A 379 -1.44 -32.11 -4.52
CA VAL A 379 -0.41 -31.27 -5.14
C VAL A 379 -0.50 -29.81 -4.66
N VAL A 380 -1.70 -29.25 -4.55
CA VAL A 380 -1.91 -27.89 -4.05
C VAL A 380 -1.69 -27.81 -2.53
N ASP A 381 -2.01 -28.86 -1.78
CA ASP A 381 -1.71 -28.93 -0.34
C ASP A 381 -0.21 -28.95 -0.08
N LYS A 382 0.53 -29.76 -0.83
CA LYS A 382 2.00 -29.77 -0.78
C LYS A 382 2.59 -28.42 -1.19
N MET A 383 2.01 -27.79 -2.21
CA MET A 383 2.38 -26.44 -2.62
C MET A 383 2.28 -25.45 -1.45
N LEU A 384 1.13 -25.41 -0.78
CA LEU A 384 0.87 -24.50 0.34
C LEU A 384 1.75 -24.79 1.56
N ALA A 385 2.03 -26.07 1.84
CA ALA A 385 2.76 -26.48 3.03
C ALA A 385 4.30 -26.43 2.88
N GLU A 386 4.83 -26.71 1.69
CA GLU A 386 6.28 -26.83 1.48
C GLU A 386 6.84 -25.73 0.58
N ASP A 387 6.29 -25.58 -0.63
CA ASP A 387 6.88 -24.72 -1.65
C ASP A 387 6.74 -23.24 -1.29
N ILE A 388 5.57 -22.84 -0.78
CA ILE A 388 5.31 -21.47 -0.32
C ILE A 388 6.26 -21.10 0.83
N SER A 389 6.44 -21.98 1.81
CA SER A 389 7.35 -21.73 2.94
C SER A 389 8.81 -21.56 2.50
N ARG A 390 9.25 -22.30 1.47
CA ARG A 390 10.59 -22.12 0.88
C ARG A 390 10.73 -20.78 0.18
N LEU A 391 9.74 -20.37 -0.61
CA LEU A 391 9.76 -19.05 -1.25
C LEU A 391 9.74 -17.92 -0.23
N MET A 392 8.95 -18.04 0.85
CA MET A 392 8.93 -17.05 1.94
C MET A 392 10.30 -16.84 2.57
N ALA A 393 11.09 -17.91 2.73
CA ALA A 393 12.44 -17.82 3.28
C ALA A 393 13.43 -17.09 2.34
N GLN A 394 13.15 -17.02 1.04
CA GLN A 394 14.01 -16.36 0.05
C GLN A 394 13.72 -14.86 -0.10
N ILE A 395 12.50 -14.42 0.20
CA ILE A 395 12.08 -13.01 0.02
C ILE A 395 12.98 -12.00 0.77
N PRO A 396 13.34 -12.21 2.05
CA PRO A 396 14.20 -11.26 2.76
C PRO A 396 15.59 -11.11 2.13
N HIS A 397 16.09 -12.15 1.45
CA HIS A 397 17.40 -12.13 0.79
C HIS A 397 17.36 -11.43 -0.57
N GLU A 398 16.22 -11.47 -1.27
CA GLU A 398 16.02 -10.79 -2.56
C GLU A 398 15.95 -9.26 -2.39
N ASP A 399 15.29 -8.80 -1.31
CA ASP A 399 15.24 -7.39 -0.89
C ASP A 399 16.63 -6.77 -0.65
N VAL A 400 17.61 -7.59 -0.24
CA VAL A 400 19.00 -7.15 0.01
C VAL A 400 19.84 -7.13 -1.27
N ILE A 401 19.52 -7.99 -2.25
CA ILE A 401 20.27 -8.12 -3.52
C ILE A 401 19.88 -7.02 -4.51
N GLN A 402 18.67 -6.46 -4.43
CA GLN A 402 18.21 -5.34 -5.28
C GLN A 402 18.66 -3.94 -4.79
N ALA A 403 19.45 -3.85 -3.71
CA ALA A 403 20.08 -2.61 -3.26
C ALA A 403 21.20 -2.16 -4.24
N PRO A 404 21.49 -0.85 -4.37
CA PRO A 404 22.40 -0.34 -5.39
C PRO A 404 23.82 -0.93 -5.28
N SER A 405 24.46 -1.07 -6.44
CA SER A 405 25.66 -1.85 -6.78
C SER A 405 26.99 -1.41 -6.13
N ASN A 406 26.96 -0.69 -5.00
CA ASN A 406 28.19 -0.30 -4.33
C ASN A 406 28.75 -1.47 -3.51
N LEU A 407 29.80 -2.11 -4.02
CA LEU A 407 30.46 -3.29 -3.44
C LEU A 407 30.89 -3.07 -1.97
N HIS A 408 31.18 -1.82 -1.58
CA HIS A 408 31.56 -1.46 -0.20
C HIS A 408 30.38 -1.53 0.78
N ALA A 409 29.17 -1.12 0.37
CA ALA A 409 27.98 -1.23 1.20
C ALA A 409 27.54 -2.69 1.38
N ARG A 410 27.73 -3.51 0.34
CA ARG A 410 27.42 -4.94 0.36
C ARG A 410 28.30 -5.73 1.34
N ASN A 411 29.58 -5.37 1.46
CA ASN A 411 30.51 -6.00 2.40
C ASN A 411 30.24 -5.59 3.86
N GLN A 412 29.87 -4.33 4.13
CA GLN A 412 29.45 -3.89 5.47
C GLN A 412 28.16 -4.57 5.94
N LEU A 413 27.20 -4.81 5.03
CA LEU A 413 25.96 -5.53 5.34
C LEU A 413 26.24 -6.99 5.76
N LEU A 414 27.18 -7.68 5.12
CA LEU A 414 27.54 -9.06 5.46
C LEU A 414 28.25 -9.15 6.82
N GLU A 415 29.04 -8.14 7.21
CA GLU A 415 29.67 -8.08 8.54
C GLU A 415 28.65 -7.78 9.66
N SER A 416 27.61 -6.99 9.39
CA SER A 416 26.57 -6.67 10.38
C SER A 416 25.64 -7.84 10.75
N ILE A 417 25.59 -8.91 9.95
CA ILE A 417 24.75 -10.09 10.24
C ILE A 417 25.28 -10.86 11.47
N ASN A 418 26.55 -10.65 11.85
CA ASN A 418 27.18 -11.29 13.02
C ASN A 418 27.14 -10.43 14.30
N GLY A 419 26.56 -9.22 14.27
CA GLY A 419 26.55 -8.31 15.40
C GLY A 419 25.16 -7.73 15.65
N HIS A 420 24.63 -7.93 16.86
CA HIS A 420 23.36 -7.35 17.30
C HIS A 420 23.37 -5.81 17.28
N ALA A 421 22.91 -5.21 16.18
CA ALA A 421 22.42 -3.84 16.11
C ALA A 421 21.47 -3.69 14.92
N PHE A 422 20.17 -3.89 15.17
CA PHE A 422 19.12 -3.65 14.19
C PHE A 422 18.52 -2.25 14.40
N MET A 423 18.11 -1.63 13.29
CA MET A 423 17.39 -0.34 13.16
C MET A 423 18.24 0.93 13.04
N HIS A 424 18.94 1.07 11.91
CA HIS A 424 18.94 2.25 11.03
C HIS A 424 20.08 2.03 10.03
N ASN A 425 19.86 2.37 8.76
CA ASN A 425 20.79 2.16 7.62
C ASN A 425 20.81 0.75 7.03
N VAL A 426 19.71 0.36 6.39
CA VAL A 426 19.80 -0.50 5.20
C VAL A 426 19.57 0.43 4.01
N ALA A 427 20.56 0.51 3.11
CA ALA A 427 20.46 1.22 1.84
C ALA A 427 19.11 0.89 1.18
N SER A 428 18.26 1.91 1.07
CA SER A 428 16.84 1.69 0.93
C SER A 428 16.47 1.27 -0.49
N GLY A 429 15.75 0.16 -0.62
CA GLY A 429 15.02 -0.22 -1.83
C GLY A 429 13.84 0.70 -2.15
N TYR A 430 13.95 2.00 -1.84
CA TYR A 430 13.01 3.04 -2.25
C TYR A 430 13.45 3.56 -3.62
N TYR A 431 12.50 3.67 -4.54
CA TYR A 431 12.74 4.34 -5.82
C TYR A 431 12.61 5.85 -5.63
N SER A 432 13.48 6.59 -6.29
CA SER A 432 13.57 8.05 -6.23
C SER A 432 12.97 8.72 -7.48
N GLY A 433 12.83 10.04 -7.41
CA GLY A 433 12.34 10.92 -8.47
C GLY A 433 10.92 11.41 -8.27
N GLY A 434 10.60 12.57 -8.84
CA GLY A 434 9.31 13.23 -8.64
C GLY A 434 9.11 13.62 -7.17
N ALA A 435 7.86 13.66 -6.72
CA ALA A 435 7.52 14.10 -5.36
C ALA A 435 8.10 13.21 -4.24
N PHE A 436 8.63 12.04 -4.61
CA PHE A 436 9.32 11.13 -3.71
C PHE A 436 10.71 11.60 -3.29
N ASP A 437 11.34 12.53 -4.03
CA ASP A 437 12.62 13.13 -3.63
C ASP A 437 12.48 14.03 -2.40
N GLY A 438 11.28 14.58 -2.16
CA GLY A 438 10.94 15.30 -0.94
C GLY A 438 10.80 14.41 0.30
N VAL A 439 10.76 13.08 0.13
CA VAL A 439 10.66 12.13 1.23
C VAL A 439 12.06 11.83 1.75
N GLU A 440 12.34 12.26 2.98
CA GLU A 440 13.70 12.24 3.57
C GLU A 440 14.71 13.17 2.87
N ASP A 441 14.22 14.25 2.26
CA ASP A 441 15.08 15.28 1.65
C ASP A 441 16.07 15.85 2.68
N GLN A 442 17.37 15.68 2.38
CA GLN A 442 18.47 16.18 3.21
C GLN A 442 18.84 17.63 2.87
N SER A 443 18.21 18.22 1.85
CA SER A 443 18.38 19.64 1.51
C SER A 443 17.95 20.53 2.68
N PRO A 444 18.37 21.81 2.68
CA PRO A 444 17.92 22.77 3.70
C PRO A 444 16.41 23.08 3.63
N PHE A 445 15.69 22.58 2.62
CA PHE A 445 14.24 22.75 2.45
C PHE A 445 13.46 21.45 2.72
N GLY A 446 14.15 20.39 3.12
CA GLY A 446 13.55 19.10 3.36
C GLY A 446 12.54 19.09 4.51
N TYR A 447 11.76 18.03 4.56
CA TYR A 447 10.74 17.86 5.59
C TYR A 447 11.33 17.93 7.01
N LYS A 448 10.71 18.73 7.88
CA LYS A 448 11.14 19.05 9.26
C LYS A 448 12.48 19.81 9.38
N LYS A 449 13.03 20.34 8.28
CA LYS A 449 14.26 21.14 8.32
C LYS A 449 14.04 22.50 8.97
N GLY A 450 14.99 22.91 9.81
CA GLY A 450 14.94 24.17 10.54
C GLY A 450 13.90 24.22 11.68
N GLU A 451 13.23 23.11 11.99
CA GLU A 451 12.22 23.01 13.05
C GLU A 451 12.57 21.97 14.12
N GLY A 452 12.04 22.14 15.33
CA GLY A 452 12.23 21.19 16.43
C GLY A 452 13.71 20.92 16.73
N ILE A 453 14.14 19.67 16.53
CA ILE A 453 15.54 19.25 16.74
C ILE A 453 16.48 19.72 15.62
N ASP A 454 15.98 19.93 14.41
CA ASP A 454 16.76 20.46 13.28
C ASP A 454 16.83 22.00 13.32
N ALA A 455 16.17 22.65 14.28
CA ALA A 455 16.24 24.10 14.44
C ALA A 455 17.69 24.57 14.64
N GLY A 456 18.09 25.57 13.84
CA GLY A 456 19.45 26.09 13.82
C GLY A 456 20.48 25.20 13.12
N HIS A 457 20.07 24.11 12.47
CA HIS A 457 20.96 23.33 11.63
C HIS A 457 21.46 24.19 10.47
N GLY A 458 22.80 24.35 10.38
CA GLY A 458 23.44 25.24 9.40
C GLY A 458 23.50 26.72 9.80
N GLU A 459 22.93 27.12 10.95
CA GLU A 459 23.18 28.45 11.51
C GLU A 459 24.60 28.52 12.11
N PRO A 460 25.31 29.65 11.97
CA PRO A 460 26.65 29.80 12.53
C PRO A 460 26.65 29.85 14.07
N GLU A 461 25.54 30.30 14.65
CA GLU A 461 25.36 30.41 16.10
C GLU A 461 24.61 29.20 16.65
N TRP A 462 24.92 28.85 17.90
CA TRP A 462 24.20 27.78 18.60
C TRP A 462 22.77 28.23 18.92
N ILE A 463 21.77 27.52 18.39
CA ILE A 463 20.35 27.91 18.46
C ILE A 463 19.84 28.18 19.87
N VAL A 464 20.41 27.48 20.86
CA VAL A 464 20.04 27.60 22.28
C VAL A 464 20.37 29.00 22.82
N ASN A 465 21.37 29.69 22.26
CA ASN A 465 21.73 31.06 22.63
C ASN A 465 20.55 32.04 22.53
N LYS A 466 19.59 31.80 21.61
CA LYS A 466 18.40 32.66 21.45
C LYS A 466 17.55 32.76 22.72
N LEU A 467 17.56 31.73 23.58
CA LEU A 467 16.79 31.68 24.84
C LEU A 467 17.68 31.46 26.08
N LYS A 468 19.00 31.49 25.90
CA LYS A 468 19.95 31.14 26.95
C LYS A 468 19.86 32.07 28.15
N TYR A 469 19.55 33.35 27.94
CA TYR A 469 19.31 34.30 29.05
C TYR A 469 18.24 33.82 30.04
N ASP A 470 17.11 33.29 29.55
CA ASP A 470 16.03 32.77 30.41
C ASP A 470 16.45 31.46 31.11
N TYR A 471 17.28 30.65 30.45
CA TYR A 471 17.77 29.39 31.00
C TYR A 471 18.85 29.63 32.07
N ASP A 472 19.72 30.61 31.87
CA ASP A 472 20.75 31.03 32.81
C ASP A 472 20.12 31.54 34.11
N ALA A 473 19.06 32.35 34.01
CA ALA A 473 18.32 32.80 35.19
C ALA A 473 17.76 31.63 36.02
N LYS A 474 17.28 30.56 35.36
CA LYS A 474 16.81 29.34 36.05
C LYS A 474 17.96 28.52 36.61
N PHE A 475 19.07 28.43 35.89
CA PHE A 475 20.27 27.74 36.32
C PHE A 475 20.83 28.35 37.61
N GLU A 476 20.99 29.66 37.66
CA GLU A 476 21.46 30.39 38.85
C GLU A 476 20.51 30.22 40.05
N ALA A 477 19.20 30.19 39.81
CA ALA A 477 18.20 29.96 40.86
C ALA A 477 18.29 28.57 41.51
N LEU A 478 18.95 27.59 40.85
CA LEU A 478 19.19 26.26 41.41
C LEU A 478 20.43 26.19 42.31
N GLY A 479 21.21 27.27 42.40
CA GLY A 479 22.39 27.37 43.26
C GLY A 479 23.54 26.47 42.80
N PRO A 480 24.12 26.71 41.61
CA PRO A 480 25.22 25.91 41.09
C PRO A 480 26.45 25.97 42.01
N ILE A 481 27.12 24.84 42.19
CA ILE A 481 28.37 24.73 42.96
C ILE A 481 29.48 24.47 41.94
N ASN A 482 30.51 25.33 41.93
CA ASN A 482 31.59 25.30 40.92
C ASN A 482 31.08 25.34 39.47
N GLY A 483 30.01 26.11 39.21
CA GLY A 483 29.44 26.26 37.87
C GLY A 483 28.65 25.05 37.37
N LYS A 484 28.29 24.11 38.26
CA LYS A 484 27.48 22.93 37.92
C LYS A 484 26.33 22.73 38.90
N VAL A 485 25.20 22.22 38.41
CA VAL A 485 24.06 21.77 39.24
C VAL A 485 24.03 20.25 39.33
N SER A 486 23.64 19.72 40.49
CA SER A 486 23.49 18.26 40.67
C SER A 486 22.31 17.72 39.87
N GLY A 487 22.36 16.43 39.51
CA GLY A 487 21.23 15.78 38.84
C GLY A 487 19.92 15.82 39.64
N GLU A 488 19.98 15.89 40.96
CA GLU A 488 18.78 16.07 41.80
C GLU A 488 18.19 17.48 41.67
N ALA A 489 19.04 18.52 41.69
CA ALA A 489 18.61 19.90 41.51
C ALA A 489 18.03 20.13 40.10
N ALA A 490 18.75 19.68 39.06
CA ALA A 490 18.28 19.76 37.68
C ALA A 490 16.96 19.00 37.47
N LYS A 491 16.83 17.78 38.01
CA LYS A 491 15.58 17.00 37.97
C LYS A 491 14.41 17.74 38.60
N SER A 492 14.64 18.46 39.70
CA SER A 492 13.58 19.23 40.38
C SER A 492 12.98 20.32 39.49
N GLU A 493 13.80 20.94 38.63
CA GLU A 493 13.36 21.91 37.63
C GLU A 493 12.73 21.23 36.42
N MET A 494 13.39 20.20 35.86
CA MET A 494 12.92 19.49 34.67
C MET A 494 11.51 18.90 34.86
N VAL A 495 11.19 18.39 36.05
CA VAL A 495 9.86 17.82 36.37
C VAL A 495 8.74 18.87 36.31
N LYS A 496 9.04 20.17 36.47
CA LYS A 496 8.04 21.25 36.36
C LYS A 496 7.46 21.37 34.94
N SER A 497 8.15 20.84 33.92
CA SER A 497 7.63 20.74 32.55
C SER A 497 6.43 19.80 32.41
N LYS A 498 6.17 18.95 33.41
CA LYS A 498 5.13 17.90 33.41
C LYS A 498 5.31 16.85 32.32
N LEU A 499 6.50 16.74 31.72
CA LEU A 499 6.81 15.67 30.78
C LEU A 499 6.92 14.31 31.52
N PRO A 500 6.58 13.19 30.86
CA PRO A 500 6.73 11.85 31.44
C PRO A 500 8.18 11.54 31.86
N LYS A 501 8.37 10.81 32.97
CA LYS A 501 9.70 10.43 33.48
C LYS A 501 10.63 9.79 32.41
N PRO A 502 10.15 8.89 31.53
CA PRO A 502 11.01 8.32 30.47
C PRO A 502 11.54 9.38 29.50
N VAL A 503 10.74 10.41 29.19
CA VAL A 503 11.11 11.52 28.30
C VAL A 503 12.16 12.40 28.98
N LEU A 504 11.94 12.77 30.25
CA LEU A 504 12.92 13.54 31.03
C LEU A 504 14.25 12.79 31.17
N GLY A 505 14.21 11.47 31.38
CA GLY A 505 15.40 10.63 31.42
C GLY A 505 16.13 10.58 30.08
N LYS A 506 15.42 10.62 28.95
CA LYS A 506 16.04 10.75 27.62
C LYS A 506 16.70 12.12 27.43
N ILE A 507 16.04 13.20 27.85
CA ILE A 507 16.59 14.57 27.77
C ILE A 507 17.86 14.67 28.61
N TRP A 508 17.85 14.16 29.84
CA TRP A 508 19.04 14.11 30.69
C TRP A 508 20.23 13.47 29.98
N LYS A 509 20.04 12.26 29.41
CA LYS A 509 21.09 11.53 28.70
C LYS A 509 21.62 12.26 27.47
N LEU A 510 20.81 13.10 26.84
CA LEU A 510 21.22 13.90 25.68
C LEU A 510 21.96 15.18 26.10
N ALA A 511 21.61 15.74 27.26
CA ALA A 511 22.15 17.01 27.75
C ALA A 511 23.44 16.85 28.57
N ASP A 512 23.57 15.76 29.33
CA ASP A 512 24.77 15.39 30.10
C ASP A 512 25.84 14.82 29.15
N ILE A 513 26.54 15.71 28.45
CA ILE A 513 27.44 15.37 27.33
C ILE A 513 28.73 14.74 27.85
N ASP A 514 29.30 15.30 28.92
CA ASP A 514 30.51 14.78 29.55
C ASP A 514 30.24 13.59 30.50
N LYS A 515 28.96 13.27 30.76
CA LYS A 515 28.49 12.11 31.52
C LYS A 515 28.99 12.09 32.96
N ASP A 516 29.19 13.26 33.54
CA ASP A 516 29.69 13.39 34.91
C ASP A 516 28.58 13.36 35.97
N GLY A 517 27.31 13.35 35.55
CA GLY A 517 26.15 13.29 36.43
C GLY A 517 25.70 14.66 36.98
N PHE A 518 26.33 15.74 36.51
CA PHE A 518 26.00 17.13 36.77
C PHE A 518 25.65 17.81 35.44
N LEU A 519 25.05 19.00 35.50
CA LEU A 519 24.90 19.84 34.31
C LEU A 519 25.62 21.15 34.57
N ASP A 520 26.54 21.51 33.70
CA ASP A 520 27.00 22.89 33.62
C ASP A 520 25.94 23.80 32.99
N ASN A 521 26.25 25.08 32.90
CA ASN A 521 25.32 26.09 32.43
C ASN A 521 24.87 25.85 30.95
N ASP A 522 25.76 25.39 30.08
CA ASP A 522 25.44 25.09 28.68
C ASP A 522 24.63 23.78 28.57
N GLU A 523 25.00 22.75 29.31
CA GLU A 523 24.26 21.48 29.35
C GLU A 523 22.85 21.64 29.93
N PHE A 524 22.69 22.51 30.94
CA PHE A 524 21.39 22.86 31.47
C PHE A 524 20.55 23.64 30.45
N ALA A 525 21.14 24.62 29.76
CA ALA A 525 20.46 25.35 28.69
C ALA A 525 20.01 24.41 27.56
N LEU A 526 20.85 23.43 27.18
CA LEU A 526 20.50 22.38 26.23
C LEU A 526 19.33 21.52 26.74
N ALA A 527 19.35 21.09 28.00
CA ALA A 527 18.25 20.33 28.60
C ALA A 527 16.92 21.10 28.53
N MET A 528 16.94 22.40 28.85
CA MET A 528 15.77 23.27 28.79
C MET A 528 15.27 23.49 27.35
N HIS A 529 16.19 23.61 26.38
CA HIS A 529 15.84 23.67 24.97
C HIS A 529 15.17 22.37 24.48
N LEU A 530 15.73 21.21 24.82
CA LEU A 530 15.13 19.91 24.47
C LEU A 530 13.75 19.69 25.13
N ILE A 531 13.55 20.20 26.35
CA ILE A 531 12.22 20.25 26.98
C ILE A 531 11.28 21.10 26.13
N LYS A 532 11.70 22.29 25.72
CA LYS A 532 10.88 23.18 24.88
C LYS A 532 10.52 22.49 23.56
N VAL A 533 11.50 21.92 22.85
CA VAL A 533 11.27 21.17 21.61
C VAL A 533 10.22 20.07 21.79
N LYS A 534 10.26 19.35 22.92
CA LYS A 534 9.27 18.30 23.22
C LYS A 534 7.89 18.86 23.58
N LEU A 535 7.83 19.99 24.28
CA LEU A 535 6.57 20.70 24.59
C LEU A 535 5.92 21.29 23.33
N ASP A 536 6.73 21.70 22.35
CA ASP A 536 6.29 22.17 21.04
C ASP A 536 5.86 21.01 20.10
N GLY A 537 5.82 19.77 20.61
CA GLY A 537 5.28 18.60 19.92
C GLY A 537 6.27 17.90 18.99
N HIS A 538 7.57 18.16 19.08
CA HIS A 538 8.59 17.47 18.29
C HIS A 538 9.20 16.29 19.06
N ASP A 539 9.67 15.28 18.33
CA ASP A 539 10.33 14.13 18.94
C ASP A 539 11.81 14.38 19.21
N LEU A 540 12.30 13.76 20.29
CA LEU A 540 13.70 13.81 20.68
C LEU A 540 14.51 12.82 19.84
N PRO A 541 15.73 13.17 19.42
CA PRO A 541 16.54 12.32 18.56
C PRO A 541 17.11 11.15 19.37
N PRO A 542 17.54 10.05 18.73
CA PRO A 542 18.22 8.96 19.41
C PRO A 542 19.59 9.39 19.96
N ASN A 543 20.31 10.23 19.22
CA ASN A 543 21.58 10.83 19.58
C ASN A 543 21.52 12.36 19.38
N LEU A 544 22.30 13.12 20.14
CA LEU A 544 22.35 14.57 20.00
C LEU A 544 23.01 14.97 18.67
N PRO A 545 22.36 15.79 17.83
CA PRO A 545 22.96 16.30 16.59
C PRO A 545 24.08 17.30 16.85
N ASP A 546 25.08 17.33 15.96
CA ASP A 546 26.29 18.15 16.12
C ASP A 546 26.00 19.65 16.30
N HIS A 547 24.99 20.17 15.60
CA HIS A 547 24.61 21.59 15.69
C HIS A 547 24.00 21.94 17.06
N LEU A 548 23.44 20.98 17.79
CA LEU A 548 22.91 21.16 19.15
C LEU A 548 23.98 20.96 20.23
N ILE A 549 25.15 20.41 19.92
CA ILE A 549 26.26 20.31 20.87
C ILE A 549 26.70 21.74 21.24
N PRO A 550 26.76 22.09 22.54
CA PRO A 550 27.26 23.38 22.99
C PRO A 550 28.63 23.67 22.40
N PRO A 551 28.91 24.90 21.92
CA PRO A 551 30.19 25.24 21.31
C PRO A 551 31.41 24.90 22.18
N SER A 552 31.27 25.00 23.50
CA SER A 552 32.28 24.66 24.50
C SER A 552 32.62 23.17 24.59
N LYS A 553 31.75 22.29 24.07
CA LYS A 553 31.83 20.83 24.15
C LYS A 553 32.04 20.15 22.78
N ARG A 554 32.18 20.93 21.70
CA ARG A 554 32.49 20.40 20.36
C ARG A 554 33.95 19.97 20.33
N GLN A 555 34.21 18.75 19.84
CA GLN A 555 35.57 18.22 19.66
C GLN A 555 36.20 18.71 18.36
#